data_AF-A0A975QS98-F1
#
_entry.id   AF-A0A975QS98-F1
#
_cell.length_a   1.000
_cell.length_b   1.000
_cell.length_c   1.000
_cell.angle_alpha   90.00
_cell.angle_beta   90.00
_cell.angle_gamma   90.00
#
_symmetry.space_group_name_H-M   'P 1'
#
loop_
_entity.id
_entity.type
_entity.pdbx_description
1 polymer ?
#
loop_
_entity_poly.entity_id
_entity_poly.type
_entity_poly.pdbx_seq_one_letter_code
_entity_poly.pdbx_strand_id
1 'polypeptide(L)'
;MLYLISEGNEKALEIMLEKYKKLILSKIYRFNIRQNQKEDYFQEGCSILLEAIKVFNPKFNKTFTRFFELLLVRRFMSLLKKESKTLYSISDEDLSKFIVKEEEVIMIQDNHLDLAKETLSEVEYLIFYELYYLENGIRETSMKLGYSEKRIYNAIYRIKNKMKTLVVVS
;
A
#
# COMPACT_ATOMS: atom_id res chain seq x y z
N MET A 1 -23.02 5.15 5.93
CA MET A 1 -22.77 5.17 4.48
C MET A 1 -22.22 3.82 3.99
N LEU A 2 -21.08 3.34 4.49
CA LEU A 2 -20.57 1.99 4.16
C LEU A 2 -21.54 0.85 4.54
N TYR A 3 -22.20 0.95 5.71
CA TYR A 3 -23.24 0.02 6.16
C TYR A 3 -24.49 -0.04 5.24
N LEU A 4 -24.79 1.03 4.50
CA LEU A 4 -25.95 1.06 3.58
C LEU A 4 -25.64 0.36 2.25
N ILE A 5 -24.36 0.21 1.90
CA ILE A 5 -23.91 -0.47 0.68
C ILE A 5 -23.88 -1.98 0.89
N SER A 6 -23.58 -2.44 2.11
CA SER A 6 -23.73 -3.86 2.48
C SER A 6 -25.18 -4.35 2.44
N GLU A 7 -26.16 -3.45 2.47
CA GLU A 7 -27.60 -3.76 2.35
C GLU A 7 -28.11 -3.69 0.89
N GLY A 8 -27.23 -3.56 -0.11
CA GLY A 8 -27.61 -3.61 -1.54
C GLY A 8 -28.22 -2.32 -2.09
N ASN A 9 -28.00 -1.17 -1.44
CA ASN A 9 -28.54 0.11 -1.90
C ASN A 9 -27.70 0.69 -3.05
N GLU A 10 -28.16 0.52 -4.29
CA GLU A 10 -27.49 0.99 -5.51
C GLU A 10 -27.17 2.50 -5.48
N LYS A 11 -28.03 3.33 -4.87
CA LYS A 11 -27.77 4.78 -4.75
C LYS A 11 -26.56 5.09 -3.86
N ALA A 12 -26.35 4.30 -2.79
CA ALA A 12 -25.19 4.48 -1.93
C ALA A 12 -23.90 4.08 -2.64
N LEU A 13 -23.97 3.11 -3.55
CA LEU A 13 -22.85 2.67 -4.39
C LEU A 13 -22.45 3.76 -5.39
N GLU A 14 -23.43 4.35 -6.08
CA GLU A 14 -23.22 5.43 -7.04
C GLU A 14 -22.54 6.64 -6.38
N ILE A 15 -22.98 7.02 -5.18
CA ILE A 15 -22.36 8.09 -4.39
C ILE A 15 -20.88 7.80 -4.08
N MET A 16 -20.55 6.55 -3.71
CA MET A 16 -19.16 6.17 -3.43
C MET A 16 -18.30 6.15 -4.69
N LEU A 17 -18.82 5.62 -5.80
CA LEU A 17 -18.13 5.62 -7.08
C LEU A 17 -17.80 7.06 -7.50
N GLU A 18 -18.77 7.96 -7.46
CA GLU A 18 -18.52 9.36 -7.84
C GLU A 18 -17.55 10.06 -6.88
N LYS A 19 -17.63 9.76 -5.57
CA LYS A 19 -16.70 10.29 -4.56
C LYS A 19 -15.24 9.86 -4.82
N TYR A 20 -15.00 8.61 -5.19
CA TYR A 20 -13.65 8.05 -5.34
C TYR A 20 -13.12 8.06 -6.78
N LYS A 21 -13.97 8.39 -7.77
CA LYS A 21 -13.61 8.56 -9.18
C LYS A 21 -12.37 9.43 -9.39
N LYS A 22 -12.33 10.61 -8.75
CA LYS A 22 -11.18 11.52 -8.86
C LYS A 22 -9.89 10.92 -8.30
N LEU A 23 -9.99 10.14 -7.22
CA LEU A 23 -8.83 9.44 -6.65
C LEU A 23 -8.30 8.41 -7.64
N ILE A 24 -9.19 7.57 -8.20
CA ILE A 24 -8.82 6.53 -9.18
C ILE A 24 -8.16 7.17 -10.40
N LEU A 25 -8.76 8.20 -10.99
CA LEU A 25 -8.18 8.91 -12.13
C LEU A 25 -6.84 9.56 -11.79
N SER A 26 -6.70 10.12 -10.58
CA SER A 26 -5.42 10.67 -10.11
C SER A 26 -4.33 9.61 -9.99
N LYS A 27 -4.66 8.39 -9.55
CA LYS A 27 -3.73 7.25 -9.56
C LYS A 27 -3.33 6.89 -10.98
N ILE A 28 -4.30 6.65 -11.87
CA ILE A 28 -4.04 6.26 -13.27
C ILE A 28 -3.11 7.27 -13.96
N TYR A 29 -3.33 8.56 -13.73
CA TYR A 29 -2.44 9.60 -14.24
C TYR A 29 -1.03 9.53 -13.65
N ARG A 30 -0.91 9.35 -12.33
CA ARG A 30 0.40 9.26 -11.65
C ARG A 30 1.22 8.05 -12.05
N PHE A 31 0.56 6.90 -12.27
CA PHE A 31 1.20 5.69 -12.79
C PHE A 31 1.52 5.78 -14.30
N ASN A 32 1.22 6.92 -14.95
CA ASN A 32 1.48 7.18 -16.37
C ASN A 32 0.97 6.05 -17.29
N ILE A 33 -0.21 5.51 -16.96
CA ILE A 33 -0.86 4.42 -17.71
C ILE A 33 -1.14 4.89 -19.15
N ARG A 34 -0.87 4.02 -20.14
CA ARG A 34 -1.06 4.32 -21.56
C ARG A 34 -2.51 4.66 -21.85
N GLN A 35 -2.74 5.60 -22.76
CA GLN A 35 -4.07 6.15 -23.04
C GLN A 35 -5.11 5.07 -23.37
N ASN A 36 -4.73 4.04 -24.12
CA ASN A 36 -5.59 2.91 -24.50
C ASN A 36 -5.88 1.92 -23.36
N GLN A 37 -5.20 2.02 -22.23
CA GLN A 37 -5.39 1.14 -21.06
C GLN A 37 -6.06 1.88 -19.88
N LYS A 38 -6.23 3.20 -19.96
CA LYS A 38 -6.80 4.00 -18.85
C LYS A 38 -8.21 3.56 -18.47
N GLU A 39 -9.00 3.12 -19.45
CA GLU A 39 -10.36 2.65 -19.21
C GLU A 39 -10.36 1.34 -18.42
N ASP A 40 -9.50 0.39 -18.77
CA ASP A 40 -9.35 -0.89 -18.06
C ASP A 40 -8.88 -0.68 -16.62
N TYR A 41 -7.89 0.19 -16.41
CA TYR A 41 -7.42 0.54 -15.05
C TYR A 41 -8.48 1.27 -14.25
N PHE A 42 -9.33 2.07 -14.89
CA PHE A 42 -10.45 2.72 -14.22
C PHE A 42 -11.49 1.71 -13.76
N GLN A 43 -11.85 0.75 -14.63
CA GLN A 43 -12.75 -0.34 -14.27
C GLN A 43 -12.19 -1.20 -13.13
N GLU A 44 -10.90 -1.54 -13.17
CA GLU A 44 -10.21 -2.23 -12.08
C GLU A 44 -10.24 -1.43 -10.77
N GLY A 45 -10.02 -0.11 -10.84
CA GLY A 45 -10.12 0.75 -9.67
C GLY A 45 -11.53 0.78 -9.06
N CYS A 46 -12.56 0.78 -9.91
CA CYS A 46 -13.95 0.64 -9.47
C CYS A 46 -14.21 -0.72 -8.83
N SER A 47 -13.72 -1.81 -9.41
CA SER A 47 -13.84 -3.16 -8.84
C SER A 47 -13.22 -3.25 -7.45
N ILE A 48 -11.99 -2.75 -7.29
CA ILE A 48 -11.29 -2.68 -5.99
C ILE A 48 -12.07 -1.84 -4.98
N LEU A 49 -12.72 -0.75 -5.40
CA LEU A 49 -13.55 0.06 -4.50
C LEU A 49 -14.73 -0.76 -3.96
N LEU A 50 -15.40 -1.52 -4.82
CA LEU A 50 -16.52 -2.39 -4.43
C LEU A 50 -16.07 -3.47 -3.44
N GLU A 51 -14.93 -4.09 -3.70
CA GLU A 51 -14.34 -5.07 -2.81
C GLU A 51 -13.95 -4.44 -1.47
N ALA A 52 -13.26 -3.30 -1.50
CA ALA A 52 -12.82 -2.57 -0.32
C ALA A 52 -13.99 -2.20 0.60
N ILE A 53 -15.13 -1.79 0.04
CA ILE A 53 -16.34 -1.48 0.82
C ILE A 53 -16.82 -2.69 1.63
N LYS A 54 -16.77 -3.89 1.04
CA LYS A 54 -17.25 -5.12 1.66
C LYS A 54 -16.32 -5.61 2.77
N VAL A 55 -15.01 -5.44 2.60
CA VAL A 55 -14.00 -6.00 3.53
C VAL A 55 -13.48 -5.00 4.55
N PHE A 56 -13.81 -3.71 4.41
CA PHE A 56 -13.29 -2.68 5.31
C PHE A 56 -13.75 -2.89 6.75
N ASN A 57 -12.78 -2.97 7.66
CA ASN A 57 -13.03 -3.07 9.09
C ASN A 57 -12.48 -1.83 9.81
N PRO A 58 -13.35 -0.98 10.40
CA PRO A 58 -12.93 0.26 11.05
C PRO A 58 -12.10 0.05 12.33
N LYS A 59 -12.05 -1.18 12.88
CA LYS A 59 -11.26 -1.50 14.08
C LYS A 59 -9.75 -1.34 13.88
N PHE A 60 -9.27 -1.33 12.64
CA PHE A 60 -7.85 -1.20 12.31
C PHE A 60 -7.31 0.25 12.30
N ASN A 61 -8.08 1.22 12.85
CA ASN A 61 -7.67 2.61 13.04
C ASN A 61 -7.14 3.32 11.78
N LYS A 62 -7.63 2.92 10.60
CA LYS A 62 -7.36 3.56 9.29
C LYS A 62 -8.66 4.09 8.70
N THR A 63 -8.60 5.24 8.03
CA THR A 63 -9.76 5.75 7.28
C THR A 63 -10.02 4.86 6.06
N PHE A 64 -11.28 4.74 5.65
CA PHE A 64 -11.63 3.99 4.44
C PHE A 64 -10.86 4.47 3.20
N THR A 65 -10.70 5.78 3.03
CA THR A 65 -9.92 6.35 1.92
C THR A 65 -8.49 5.83 1.91
N ARG A 66 -7.80 5.85 3.05
CA ARG A 66 -6.41 5.37 3.15
C ARG A 66 -6.31 3.86 2.89
N PHE A 67 -7.31 3.10 3.34
CA PHE A 67 -7.41 1.67 3.06
C PHE A 67 -7.63 1.37 1.57
N PHE A 68 -8.59 2.05 0.94
CA PHE A 68 -8.89 1.88 -0.47
C PHE A 68 -7.71 2.29 -1.36
N GLU A 69 -7.06 3.42 -1.06
CA GLU A 69 -5.89 3.89 -1.78
C GLU A 69 -4.75 2.86 -1.76
N LEU A 70 -4.52 2.21 -0.61
CA LEU A 70 -3.54 1.13 -0.49
C LEU A 70 -3.87 -0.05 -1.42
N LEU A 71 -5.12 -0.52 -1.43
CA LEU A 71 -5.53 -1.64 -2.30
C LEU A 71 -5.42 -1.28 -3.78
N LEU A 72 -5.81 -0.06 -4.12
CA LEU A 72 -5.77 0.46 -5.48
C LEU A 72 -4.33 0.50 -6.03
N VAL A 73 -3.39 1.04 -5.24
CA VAL A 73 -1.96 1.07 -5.57
C VAL A 73 -1.41 -0.35 -5.75
N ARG A 74 -1.70 -1.27 -4.82
CA ARG A 74 -1.26 -2.67 -4.90
C ARG A 74 -1.78 -3.34 -6.18
N ARG A 75 -3.04 -3.13 -6.53
CA ARG A 75 -3.65 -3.70 -7.75
C ARG A 75 -2.99 -3.17 -9.01
N PHE A 76 -2.83 -1.85 -9.12
CA PHE A 76 -2.21 -1.23 -10.30
C PHE A 76 -0.76 -1.69 -10.49
N MET A 77 0.01 -1.79 -9.40
CA MET A 77 1.36 -2.34 -9.43
C MET A 77 1.39 -3.80 -9.92
N SER A 78 0.45 -4.63 -9.44
CA SER A 78 0.35 -6.02 -9.89
C SER A 78 -0.01 -6.14 -11.37
N LEU A 79 -0.89 -5.28 -11.89
CA LEU A 79 -1.28 -5.26 -13.30
C LEU A 79 -0.11 -4.84 -14.18
N LEU A 80 0.58 -3.75 -13.82
CA LEU A 80 1.78 -3.30 -14.51
C LEU A 80 2.88 -4.35 -14.53
N LYS A 81 3.11 -5.06 -13.41
CA LYS A 81 4.10 -6.16 -13.34
C LYS A 81 3.71 -7.34 -14.22
N LYS A 82 2.42 -7.66 -14.34
CA LYS A 82 1.93 -8.72 -15.23
C LYS A 82 2.10 -8.34 -16.69
N GLU A 83 1.83 -7.09 -17.04
CA GLU A 83 2.02 -6.54 -18.38
C GLU A 83 3.51 -6.51 -18.77
N SER A 84 4.38 -6.02 -17.88
CA SER A 84 5.83 -5.98 -18.13
C SER A 84 6.44 -7.37 -18.30
N LYS A 85 5.93 -8.37 -17.57
CA LYS A 85 6.33 -9.78 -17.71
C LYS A 85 5.84 -10.43 -19.01
N THR A 86 4.76 -9.89 -19.60
CA THR A 86 4.22 -10.36 -20.89
C THR A 86 4.93 -9.69 -22.08
N LEU A 87 5.53 -8.51 -21.88
CA LEU A 87 6.20 -7.71 -22.91
C LEU A 87 7.76 -7.80 -22.89
N TYR A 88 8.37 -8.34 -21.84
CA TYR A 88 9.82 -8.40 -21.54
C TYR A 88 10.66 -7.14 -21.82
N SER A 89 11.22 -6.62 -20.72
CA SER A 89 12.25 -5.56 -20.61
C SER A 89 11.73 -4.17 -20.25
N ILE A 90 11.01 -4.08 -19.13
CA ILE A 90 11.09 -2.88 -18.29
C ILE A 90 12.03 -3.30 -17.15
N SER A 91 13.21 -2.68 -17.05
CA SER A 91 14.14 -2.94 -15.93
C SER A 91 13.45 -2.52 -14.62
N ASP A 92 13.86 -3.10 -13.50
CA ASP A 92 13.34 -2.71 -12.18
C ASP A 92 13.50 -1.18 -11.92
N GLU A 93 14.47 -0.57 -12.60
CA GLU A 93 14.81 0.86 -12.62
C GLU A 93 13.84 1.74 -13.44
N ASP A 94 13.13 1.18 -14.42
CA ASP A 94 12.05 1.90 -15.10
C ASP A 94 10.73 1.72 -14.37
N LEU A 95 10.54 0.60 -13.67
CA LEU A 95 9.42 0.42 -12.74
C LEU A 95 9.51 1.42 -11.57
N SER A 96 10.71 1.69 -11.05
CA SER A 96 10.95 2.67 -9.97
C SER A 96 10.50 4.10 -10.35
N LYS A 97 10.59 4.48 -11.63
CA LYS A 97 10.14 5.79 -12.14
C LYS A 97 8.63 5.98 -12.13
N PHE A 98 7.84 4.92 -12.28
CA PHE A 98 6.37 4.98 -12.20
C PHE A 98 5.84 4.94 -10.75
N ILE A 99 6.69 4.55 -9.79
CA ILE A 99 6.38 4.45 -8.35
C ILE A 99 6.41 5.81 -7.64
N VAL A 100 6.72 6.90 -8.35
CA VAL A 100 6.99 8.18 -7.70
C VAL A 100 5.71 8.86 -7.20
N LYS A 101 5.58 8.80 -5.87
CA LYS A 101 4.72 9.57 -4.94
C LYS A 101 3.38 8.94 -4.56
N GLU A 102 3.45 7.95 -3.68
CA GLU A 102 2.57 7.88 -2.51
C GLU A 102 3.15 7.00 -1.39
N GLU A 103 3.48 7.65 -0.29
CA GLU A 103 3.92 7.12 1.01
C GLU A 103 3.94 5.58 1.17
N GLU A 104 5.13 5.02 0.92
CA GLU A 104 5.70 3.77 1.46
C GLU A 104 4.73 2.58 1.65
N VAL A 105 4.51 1.82 0.58
CA VAL A 105 4.17 0.39 0.69
C VAL A 105 5.47 -0.39 0.54
N ILE A 106 6.13 -0.67 1.66
CA ILE A 106 7.32 -1.54 1.66
C ILE A 106 6.84 -2.97 1.40
N MET A 107 7.08 -3.49 0.19
CA MET A 107 6.92 -4.91 -0.10
C MET A 107 8.18 -5.63 0.41
N ILE A 108 8.11 -6.22 1.60
CA ILE A 108 9.19 -7.04 2.14
C ILE A 108 9.17 -8.42 1.47
N GLN A 109 10.13 -8.64 0.57
CA GLN A 109 10.58 -9.98 0.13
C GLN A 109 11.55 -10.61 1.15
N ASP A 110 11.74 -11.94 1.12
CA ASP A 110 12.53 -12.68 2.11
C ASP A 110 14.01 -12.23 2.21
N ASN A 111 14.60 -11.79 1.09
CA ASN A 111 15.96 -11.22 1.04
C ASN A 111 16.13 -9.93 1.87
N HIS A 112 15.04 -9.23 2.20
CA HIS A 112 15.08 -8.04 3.04
C HIS A 112 15.12 -8.36 4.53
N LEU A 113 14.76 -9.58 4.93
CA LEU A 113 14.85 -10.01 6.33
C LEU A 113 16.30 -10.20 6.75
N ASP A 114 17.10 -10.84 5.90
CA ASP A 114 18.53 -11.05 6.15
C ASP A 114 19.28 -9.72 6.22
N LEU A 115 19.03 -8.82 5.24
CA LEU A 115 19.61 -7.47 5.25
C LEU A 115 19.19 -6.68 6.50
N ALA A 116 17.93 -6.78 6.91
CA ALA A 116 17.43 -6.10 8.11
C ALA A 116 18.12 -6.63 9.37
N LYS A 117 18.35 -7.94 9.45
CA LYS A 117 19.01 -8.59 10.58
C LYS A 117 20.48 -8.18 10.71
N GLU A 118 21.16 -7.94 9.60
CA GLU A 118 22.56 -7.48 9.58
C GLU A 118 22.70 -5.97 9.84
N THR A 119 21.70 -5.17 9.45
CA THR A 119 21.81 -3.70 9.42
C THR A 119 21.15 -3.03 10.65
N LEU A 120 20.09 -3.61 11.19
CA LEU A 120 19.32 -3.03 12.29
C LEU A 120 19.82 -3.51 13.65
N SER A 121 19.67 -2.68 14.68
CA SER A 121 19.79 -3.19 16.05
C SER A 121 18.68 -4.19 16.34
N GLU A 122 18.88 -5.07 17.32
CA GLU A 122 17.88 -6.07 17.73
C GLU A 122 16.49 -5.46 17.96
N VAL A 123 16.42 -4.32 18.66
CA VAL A 123 15.17 -3.59 18.91
C VAL A 123 14.54 -3.09 17.62
N GLU A 124 15.35 -2.54 16.71
CA GLU A 124 14.85 -2.04 15.42
C GLU A 124 14.41 -3.18 14.51
N TYR A 125 15.11 -4.32 14.52
CA TYR A 125 14.76 -5.51 13.76
C TYR A 125 13.43 -6.10 14.23
N LEU A 126 13.22 -6.23 15.55
CA LEU A 126 11.94 -6.73 16.10
C LEU A 126 10.77 -5.83 15.72
N ILE A 127 10.98 -4.51 15.81
CA ILE A 127 9.97 -3.52 15.39
C ILE A 127 9.74 -3.60 13.87
N PHE A 128 10.80 -3.78 13.09
CA PHE A 128 10.71 -3.93 11.64
C PHE A 128 9.92 -5.19 11.25
N TYR A 129 10.23 -6.31 11.88
CA TYR A 129 9.56 -7.58 11.65
C TYR A 129 8.07 -7.50 11.96
N GLU A 130 7.71 -6.97 13.13
CA GLU A 130 6.32 -6.80 13.53
C GLU A 130 5.53 -5.88 12.60
N LEU A 131 6.10 -4.74 12.21
CA LEU A 131 5.37 -3.73 11.43
C LEU A 131 5.31 -4.04 9.94
N TYR A 132 6.38 -4.58 9.37
CA TYR A 132 6.53 -4.66 7.92
C TYR A 132 6.50 -6.10 7.38
N TYR A 133 6.88 -7.11 8.17
CA TYR A 133 6.77 -8.51 7.75
C TYR A 133 5.46 -9.13 8.21
N LEU A 134 5.08 -8.95 9.48
CA LEU A 134 3.81 -9.43 10.03
C LEU A 134 2.63 -8.46 9.82
N GLU A 135 2.90 -7.24 9.31
CA GLU A 135 1.92 -6.18 9.08
C GLU A 135 1.09 -5.76 10.32
N ASN A 136 1.63 -5.92 11.53
CA ASN A 136 0.95 -5.51 12.76
C ASN A 136 0.88 -3.98 12.90
N GLY A 137 -0.13 -3.49 13.62
CA GLY A 137 -0.27 -2.05 13.89
C GLY A 137 0.69 -1.55 14.97
N ILE A 138 1.06 -0.27 14.93
CA ILE A 138 1.98 0.38 15.91
C ILE A 138 1.58 0.11 17.37
N ARG A 139 0.30 0.21 17.68
CA ARG A 139 -0.24 -0.02 19.03
C ARG A 139 -0.13 -1.49 19.45
N GLU A 140 -0.36 -2.41 18.52
CA GLU A 140 -0.23 -3.84 18.76
C GLU A 140 1.24 -4.22 18.97
N THR A 141 2.14 -3.72 18.11
CA THR A 141 3.59 -3.89 18.25
C THR A 141 4.11 -3.30 19.57
N SER A 142 3.60 -2.13 19.97
CA SER A 142 3.90 -1.50 21.27
C SER A 142 3.55 -2.41 22.44
N MET A 143 2.35 -3.02 22.41
CA MET A 143 1.91 -3.97 23.44
C MET A 143 2.73 -5.27 23.42
N LYS A 144 2.96 -5.86 22.25
CA LYS A 144 3.71 -7.11 22.09
C LYS A 144 5.16 -7.00 22.54
N LEU A 145 5.83 -5.92 22.17
CA LEU A 145 7.25 -5.71 22.47
C LEU A 145 7.51 -4.97 23.79
N GLY A 146 6.44 -4.55 24.50
CA GLY A 146 6.57 -3.83 25.78
C GLY A 146 7.22 -2.45 25.66
N TYR A 147 7.14 -1.81 24.50
CA TYR A 147 7.72 -0.48 24.24
C TYR A 147 6.64 0.59 24.13
N SER A 148 6.95 1.83 24.51
CA SER A 148 6.03 2.95 24.28
C SER A 148 5.88 3.24 22.78
N GLU A 149 4.70 3.70 22.35
CA GLU A 149 4.46 4.08 20.95
C GLU A 149 5.48 5.12 20.45
N LYS A 150 5.90 6.07 21.31
CA LYS A 150 6.97 7.04 21.00
C LYS A 150 8.29 6.35 20.65
N ARG A 151 8.65 5.28 21.36
CA ARG A 151 9.86 4.50 21.07
C ARG A 151 9.73 3.76 19.74
N ILE A 152 8.55 3.24 19.42
CA ILE A 152 8.25 2.63 18.12
C ILE A 152 8.42 3.65 16.99
N TYR A 153 7.83 4.85 17.10
CA TYR A 153 7.99 5.92 16.10
C TYR A 153 9.46 6.32 15.89
N ASN A 154 10.21 6.47 16.97
CA ASN A 154 11.64 6.77 16.87
C ASN A 154 12.43 5.64 16.20
N ALA A 155 12.07 4.38 16.45
CA ALA A 155 12.68 3.24 15.79
C ALA A 155 12.34 3.21 14.30
N ILE A 156 11.08 3.44 13.92
CA ILE A 156 10.65 3.54 12.51
C ILE A 156 11.51 4.58 11.77
N TYR A 157 11.69 5.76 12.35
CA TYR A 157 12.55 6.80 11.76
C TYR A 157 13.99 6.31 11.52
N ARG A 158 14.60 5.63 12.50
CA ARG A 158 15.96 5.07 12.37
C ARG A 158 16.03 3.93 11.37
N ILE A 159 15.03 3.04 11.37
CA ILE A 159 14.91 1.92 10.43
C ILE A 159 14.89 2.45 9.00
N LYS A 160 14.03 3.43 8.70
CA LYS A 160 13.98 4.06 7.38
C LYS A 160 15.32 4.68 6.95
N ASN A 161 16.03 5.29 7.90
CA ASN A 161 17.34 5.89 7.63
C ASN A 161 18.48 4.87 7.43
N LYS A 162 18.42 3.72 8.11
CA LYS A 162 19.42 2.66 8.01
C LYS A 162 19.18 1.76 6.80
N MET A 163 17.91 1.40 6.60
CA MET A 163 17.44 0.61 5.48
C MET A 163 17.10 1.51 4.29
N LYS A 164 17.90 2.55 4.03
CA LYS A 164 17.67 3.46 2.91
C LYS A 164 17.62 2.72 1.57
N THR A 165 18.30 1.60 1.42
CA THR A 165 18.25 0.71 0.25
C THR A 165 16.93 -0.05 0.08
N LEU A 166 16.13 -0.19 1.13
CA LEU A 166 14.73 -0.67 1.09
C LEU A 166 13.75 0.47 0.77
N VAL A 167 14.19 1.72 0.90
CA VAL A 167 13.37 2.94 0.83
C VAL A 167 13.74 3.81 -0.39
N VAL A 168 14.88 3.57 -1.03
CA VAL A 168 15.39 4.31 -2.19
C VAL A 168 16.27 3.34 -2.99
N VAL A 169 15.72 2.83 -4.09
CA VAL A 169 16.53 2.53 -5.26
C VAL A 169 16.12 3.57 -6.30
N SER A 170 17.13 4.27 -6.80
CA SER A 170 17.07 5.47 -7.64
C SER A 170 16.19 5.36 -8.89
#